data_AF-A0A0Q5QI29-F1
#
_entry.id   AF-A0A0Q5QI29-F1
#
_cell.length_a   1.000
_cell.length_b   1.000
_cell.length_c   1.000
_cell.angle_alpha   90.00
_cell.angle_beta   90.00
_cell.angle_gamma   90.00
#
_symmetry.space_group_name_H-M   'P 1'
#
loop_
_entity.id
_entity.type
_entity.pdbx_description
1 polymer ?
#
loop_
_entity_poly.entity_id
_entity_poly.type
_entity_poly.pdbx_seq_one_letter_code
_entity_poly.pdbx_strand_id
1 'polypeptide(L)'
;MKKILLSLSLLIAGIASAQFTTGTVNLGSTGMTVKLDTTPSQVTITLTGSDTTYLGIGFGQSGMANGSDGFIYNVASTRDYSFSGIGNTPTADAAQDWTEVSNNVASGIRTIVATRSLTGGAGDFAIPNSASTLNIFFAKGSSTSLTYHGGNRGYATLTRSASLGTTETVKENAGIVLYPNPAKESVTFKNVEKVKSVVIYDATGRKINNLVLEGSKINVASLPAGTYYLEVSLKDGSQLTEKLIKE
;
A
#
# COMPACT_ATOMS: atom_id res chain seq x y z
N MET A 1 6.03 55.51 -9.74
CA MET A 1 5.36 54.50 -8.89
C MET A 1 5.90 53.12 -9.24
N LYS A 2 6.81 52.56 -8.44
CA LYS A 2 7.39 51.23 -8.66
C LYS A 2 6.36 50.17 -8.25
N LYS A 3 5.86 49.38 -9.20
CA LYS A 3 5.01 48.22 -8.93
C LYS A 3 5.90 47.06 -8.50
N ILE A 4 5.90 46.74 -7.21
CA ILE A 4 6.53 45.53 -6.68
C ILE A 4 5.54 44.39 -6.94
N LEU A 5 5.86 43.48 -7.87
CA LEU A 5 5.14 42.22 -8.00
C LEU A 5 5.60 41.27 -6.89
N LEU A 6 4.69 40.95 -5.97
CA LEU A 6 4.88 39.91 -4.98
C LEU A 6 4.43 38.58 -5.61
N SER A 7 5.37 37.81 -6.16
CA SER A 7 5.12 36.44 -6.60
C SER A 7 4.97 35.54 -5.38
N LEU A 8 3.73 35.30 -4.96
CA LEU A 8 3.38 34.31 -3.95
C LEU A 8 3.52 32.92 -4.56
N SER A 9 4.71 32.32 -4.46
CA SER A 9 4.89 30.89 -4.73
C SER A 9 4.19 30.11 -3.62
N LEU A 10 2.94 29.72 -3.88
CA LEU A 10 2.19 28.80 -3.03
C LEU A 10 2.87 27.43 -3.12
N LEU A 11 3.79 27.16 -2.19
CA LEU A 11 4.31 25.81 -1.99
C LEU A 11 3.12 25.00 -1.46
N ILE A 12 2.46 24.24 -2.32
CA ILE A 12 1.49 23.23 -1.89
C ILE A 12 2.33 22.13 -1.22
N ALA A 13 2.62 22.32 0.07
CA ALA A 13 3.08 21.24 0.92
C ALA A 13 1.90 20.27 1.00
N GLY A 14 1.91 19.25 0.14
CA GLY A 14 1.05 18.09 0.34
C GLY A 14 1.29 17.61 1.77
N ILE A 15 0.23 17.53 2.57
CA ILE A 15 0.33 17.03 3.94
C ILE A 15 0.67 15.54 3.82
N ALA A 16 1.96 15.22 3.77
CA ALA A 16 2.43 13.86 3.92
C ALA A 16 2.01 13.41 5.32
N SER A 17 0.96 12.60 5.39
CA SER A 17 0.53 12.02 6.65
C SER A 17 1.47 10.89 7.02
N ALA A 18 1.90 10.84 8.28
CA ALA A 18 2.85 9.83 8.72
C ALA A 18 2.31 8.41 8.45
N GLN A 19 3.10 7.61 7.73
CA GLN A 19 2.87 6.18 7.53
C GLN A 19 3.96 5.41 8.24
N PHE A 20 3.65 4.21 8.70
CA PHE A 20 4.63 3.33 9.34
C PHE A 20 4.56 1.94 8.74
N THR A 21 5.72 1.31 8.61
CA THR A 21 5.84 -0.05 8.06
C THR A 21 6.71 -0.90 8.96
N THR A 22 6.38 -2.18 9.06
CA THR A 22 7.29 -3.19 9.62
C THR A 22 8.37 -3.64 8.64
N GLY A 23 8.22 -3.32 7.35
CA GLY A 23 8.84 -4.09 6.28
C GLY A 23 8.36 -5.55 6.28
N THR A 24 8.94 -6.38 5.44
CA THR A 24 8.64 -7.82 5.43
C THR A 24 9.41 -8.52 6.56
N VAL A 25 8.68 -9.15 7.47
CA VAL A 25 9.24 -9.91 8.60
C VAL A 25 9.07 -11.41 8.37
N ASN A 26 10.16 -12.17 8.48
CA ASN A 26 10.15 -13.63 8.39
C ASN A 26 9.63 -14.28 9.68
N LEU A 27 8.74 -15.27 9.55
CA LEU A 27 8.08 -15.94 10.68
C LEU A 27 8.70 -17.30 10.98
N GLY A 28 10.00 -17.28 11.27
CA GLY A 28 10.77 -18.46 11.64
C GLY A 28 10.76 -19.55 10.57
N SER A 29 10.68 -20.81 11.00
CA SER A 29 10.73 -21.99 10.12
C SER A 29 9.42 -22.30 9.39
N THR A 30 8.36 -21.51 9.58
CA THR A 30 7.06 -21.76 8.94
C THR A 30 7.09 -21.53 7.43
N GLY A 31 8.06 -20.72 6.95
CA GLY A 31 8.09 -20.21 5.58
C GLY A 31 7.09 -19.09 5.33
N MET A 32 6.45 -18.56 6.38
CA MET A 32 5.56 -17.41 6.29
C MET A 32 6.33 -16.09 6.42
N THR A 33 5.77 -15.03 5.83
CA THR A 33 6.19 -13.66 6.11
C THR A 33 4.99 -12.77 6.39
N VAL A 34 5.19 -11.72 7.17
CA VAL A 34 4.15 -10.71 7.43
C VAL A 34 4.72 -9.31 7.26
N LYS A 35 3.90 -8.40 6.74
CA LYS A 35 4.15 -6.97 6.72
C LYS A 35 2.90 -6.25 7.23
N LEU A 36 3.07 -5.31 8.15
CA LEU A 36 2.04 -4.36 8.55
C LEU A 36 2.43 -2.96 8.09
N ASP A 37 1.53 -2.32 7.35
CA ASP A 37 1.61 -0.91 6.99
C ASP A 37 0.46 -0.16 7.66
N THR A 38 0.72 1.00 8.24
CA THR A 38 -0.33 1.87 8.77
C THR A 38 -0.33 3.23 8.11
N THR A 39 -1.54 3.73 7.88
CA THR A 39 -1.86 5.12 7.54
C THR A 39 -2.59 5.74 8.73
N PRO A 40 -2.94 7.05 8.71
CA PRO A 40 -3.69 7.66 9.80
C PRO A 40 -5.04 7.04 10.12
N SER A 41 -5.63 6.27 9.19
CA SER A 41 -6.98 5.71 9.37
C SER A 41 -7.01 4.18 9.31
N GLN A 42 -6.00 3.53 8.73
CA GLN A 42 -6.05 2.10 8.43
C GLN A 42 -4.73 1.39 8.68
N VAL A 43 -4.85 0.09 8.95
CA VAL A 43 -3.76 -0.88 8.92
C VAL A 43 -3.98 -1.84 7.75
N THR A 44 -2.90 -2.18 7.05
CA THR A 44 -2.84 -3.20 6.00
C THR A 44 -1.93 -4.32 6.46
N ILE A 45 -2.43 -5.55 6.44
CA ILE A 45 -1.62 -6.77 6.60
C ILE A 45 -1.34 -7.37 5.22
N THR A 46 -0.08 -7.68 4.95
CA THR A 46 0.34 -8.57 3.86
C THR A 46 0.92 -9.83 4.48
N LEU A 47 0.23 -10.95 4.34
CA LEU A 47 0.63 -12.25 4.88
C LEU A 47 0.97 -13.19 3.72
N THR A 48 2.15 -13.81 3.78
CA THR A 48 2.56 -14.83 2.81
C THR A 48 2.85 -16.17 3.48
N GLY A 49 2.69 -17.25 2.72
CA GLY A 49 2.99 -18.61 3.16
C GLY A 49 2.59 -19.64 2.11
N SER A 50 2.69 -20.94 2.43
CA SER A 50 2.26 -21.99 1.51
C SER A 50 0.76 -21.87 1.19
N ASP A 51 0.42 -21.99 -0.08
CA ASP A 51 -0.96 -21.94 -0.59
C ASP A 51 -1.84 -23.12 -0.18
N THR A 52 -1.21 -24.20 0.31
CA THR A 52 -1.85 -25.44 0.79
C THR A 52 -2.15 -25.45 2.28
N THR A 53 -1.77 -24.42 3.03
CA THR A 53 -1.93 -24.35 4.49
C THR A 53 -2.74 -23.13 4.91
N TYR A 54 -3.46 -23.21 6.04
CA TYR A 54 -3.96 -22.01 6.70
C TYR A 54 -2.77 -21.21 7.24
N LEU A 55 -2.92 -19.88 7.28
CA LEU A 55 -1.90 -18.94 7.74
C LEU A 55 -2.52 -18.07 8.82
N GLY A 56 -2.01 -18.13 10.05
CA GLY A 56 -2.57 -17.41 11.20
C GLY A 56 -1.58 -16.49 11.87
N ILE A 57 -2.05 -15.30 12.22
CA ILE A 57 -1.37 -14.31 13.06
C ILE A 57 -2.32 -13.95 14.20
N GLY A 58 -1.81 -13.89 15.43
CA GLY A 58 -2.53 -13.30 16.55
C GLY A 58 -1.68 -12.24 17.24
N PHE A 59 -2.35 -11.27 17.85
CA PHE A 59 -1.71 -10.10 18.45
C PHE A 59 -1.49 -10.28 19.96
N GLY A 60 -0.30 -9.92 20.43
CA GLY A 60 0.09 -10.01 21.83
C GLY A 60 1.30 -10.92 22.09
N GLN A 61 1.65 -11.05 23.36
CA GLN A 61 2.86 -11.78 23.81
C GLN A 61 2.61 -13.24 24.17
N SER A 62 1.35 -13.64 24.35
CA SER A 62 0.97 -14.99 24.78
C SER A 62 0.17 -15.66 23.67
N GLY A 63 0.69 -16.76 23.13
CA GLY A 63 0.11 -17.43 21.97
C GLY A 63 -1.21 -18.09 22.32
N MET A 64 -2.21 -17.89 21.46
CA MET A 64 -3.57 -18.42 21.66
C MET A 64 -4.19 -18.02 23.00
N ALA A 65 -3.77 -16.91 23.61
CA ALA A 65 -4.34 -16.47 24.88
C ALA A 65 -5.85 -16.22 24.74
N ASN A 66 -6.59 -16.50 25.80
CA ASN A 66 -8.03 -16.29 25.80
C ASN A 66 -8.36 -14.79 25.65
N GLY A 67 -9.17 -14.46 24.65
CA GLY A 67 -9.52 -13.08 24.29
C GLY A 67 -8.49 -12.37 23.43
N SER A 68 -7.47 -13.05 22.92
CA SER A 68 -6.60 -12.47 21.88
C SER A 68 -7.35 -12.35 20.55
N ASP A 69 -7.02 -11.31 19.79
CA ASP A 69 -7.47 -11.05 18.42
C ASP A 69 -6.44 -11.57 17.41
N GLY A 70 -6.87 -11.90 16.19
CA GLY A 70 -6.00 -12.30 15.11
C GLY A 70 -6.62 -12.32 13.72
N PHE A 71 -5.71 -12.42 12.75
CA PHE A 71 -6.01 -12.57 11.35
C PHE A 71 -5.68 -13.99 10.90
N ILE A 72 -6.63 -14.70 10.29
CA ILE A 72 -6.40 -16.05 9.76
C ILE A 72 -6.91 -16.19 8.33
N TYR A 73 -6.01 -16.58 7.43
CA TYR A 73 -6.39 -17.14 6.14
C TYR A 73 -6.62 -18.66 6.29
N ASN A 74 -7.77 -19.14 5.83
CA ASN A 74 -8.11 -20.57 5.75
C ASN A 74 -9.11 -20.81 4.58
N VAL A 75 -9.71 -22.01 4.50
CA VAL A 75 -10.74 -22.34 3.49
C VAL A 75 -12.02 -21.51 3.55
N ALA A 76 -12.32 -20.90 4.69
CA ALA A 76 -13.49 -20.04 4.83
C ALA A 76 -13.23 -18.65 4.25
N SER A 77 -14.29 -17.86 4.07
CA SER A 77 -14.17 -16.46 3.61
C SER A 77 -13.88 -15.48 4.76
N THR A 78 -13.93 -15.92 6.01
CA THR A 78 -13.65 -15.09 7.19
C THR A 78 -12.15 -14.91 7.39
N ARG A 79 -11.77 -13.76 7.95
CA ARG A 79 -10.39 -13.34 8.19
C ARG A 79 -10.14 -12.85 9.61
N ASP A 80 -11.18 -12.41 10.31
CA ASP A 80 -11.13 -11.97 11.71
C ASP A 80 -11.48 -13.12 12.66
N TYR A 81 -10.62 -13.34 13.65
CA TYR A 81 -10.73 -14.46 14.58
C TYR A 81 -10.30 -14.08 15.99
N SER A 82 -11.15 -14.43 16.95
CA SER A 82 -10.80 -14.48 18.36
C SER A 82 -10.21 -15.84 18.78
N PHE A 83 -9.26 -15.80 19.72
CA PHE A 83 -8.67 -16.96 20.35
C PHE A 83 -9.28 -17.24 21.72
N SER A 84 -9.62 -18.50 22.00
CA SER A 84 -10.31 -18.91 23.23
C SER A 84 -9.41 -19.72 24.18
N GLY A 85 -8.09 -19.56 24.11
CA GLY A 85 -7.13 -20.32 24.91
C GLY A 85 -6.43 -21.45 24.15
N ILE A 86 -5.31 -21.92 24.74
CA ILE A 86 -4.50 -23.01 24.18
C ILE A 86 -5.34 -24.30 24.13
N GLY A 87 -5.31 -24.97 22.97
CA GLY A 87 -6.05 -26.22 22.73
C GLY A 87 -7.43 -26.02 22.12
N ASN A 88 -7.94 -24.77 22.07
CA ASN A 88 -9.19 -24.45 21.41
C ASN A 88 -8.95 -23.95 20.00
N THR A 89 -9.81 -24.35 19.06
CA THR A 89 -9.80 -23.82 17.69
C THR A 89 -10.21 -22.34 17.72
N PRO A 90 -9.49 -21.44 17.02
CA PRO A 90 -9.91 -20.05 16.88
C PRO A 90 -11.31 -19.95 16.28
N THR A 91 -12.11 -19.01 16.77
CA THR A 91 -13.49 -18.80 16.32
C THR A 91 -13.54 -17.56 15.44
N ALA A 92 -14.18 -17.65 14.27
CA ALA A 92 -14.37 -16.48 13.43
C ALA A 92 -15.28 -15.48 14.15
N ASP A 93 -14.91 -14.20 14.12
CA ASP A 93 -15.69 -13.17 14.77
C ASP A 93 -17.00 -12.92 14.04
N ALA A 94 -18.04 -12.56 14.80
CA ALA A 94 -19.37 -12.31 14.25
C ALA A 94 -19.38 -11.09 13.31
N ALA A 95 -18.60 -10.07 13.65
CA ALA A 95 -18.23 -8.99 12.75
C ALA A 95 -16.87 -9.32 12.14
N GLN A 96 -16.67 -8.98 10.86
CA GLN A 96 -15.40 -9.16 10.17
C GLN A 96 -14.91 -7.77 9.80
N ASP A 97 -13.90 -7.27 10.49
CA ASP A 97 -13.36 -5.93 10.31
C ASP A 97 -12.25 -5.89 9.26
N TRP A 98 -11.54 -7.01 9.07
CA TRP A 98 -10.62 -7.18 7.93
C TRP A 98 -11.35 -7.33 6.59
N THR A 99 -11.09 -6.40 5.69
CA THR A 99 -11.47 -6.49 4.28
C THR A 99 -10.32 -7.05 3.46
N GLU A 100 -10.50 -8.20 2.82
CA GLU A 100 -9.52 -8.76 1.88
C GLU A 100 -9.43 -7.87 0.62
N VAL A 101 -8.23 -7.34 0.34
CA VAL A 101 -7.92 -6.51 -0.84
C VAL A 101 -7.40 -7.37 -1.98
N SER A 102 -6.57 -8.37 -1.68
CA SER A 102 -6.07 -9.31 -2.68
C SER A 102 -5.70 -10.65 -2.08
N ASN A 103 -5.77 -11.69 -2.89
CA ASN A 103 -5.39 -13.05 -2.51
C ASN A 103 -4.89 -13.78 -3.74
N ASN A 104 -3.58 -13.76 -3.94
CA ASN A 104 -2.94 -14.32 -5.12
C ASN A 104 -2.11 -15.54 -4.76
N VAL A 105 -2.07 -16.52 -5.65
CA VAL A 105 -1.20 -17.69 -5.54
C VAL A 105 -0.26 -17.69 -6.73
N ALA A 106 1.04 -17.69 -6.44
CA ALA A 106 2.08 -17.82 -7.44
C ALA A 106 3.15 -18.79 -6.94
N SER A 107 3.47 -19.80 -7.75
CA SER A 107 4.53 -20.77 -7.48
C SER A 107 4.42 -21.45 -6.09
N GLY A 108 3.22 -21.84 -5.68
CA GLY A 108 2.96 -22.51 -4.38
C GLY A 108 3.00 -21.59 -3.15
N ILE A 109 3.11 -20.27 -3.36
CA ILE A 109 3.06 -19.27 -2.30
C ILE A 109 1.78 -18.45 -2.47
N ARG A 110 1.04 -18.32 -1.38
CA ARG A 110 -0.09 -17.42 -1.27
C ARG A 110 0.36 -16.10 -0.68
N THR A 111 -0.14 -15.01 -1.24
CA THR A 111 -0.04 -13.65 -0.70
C THR A 111 -1.44 -13.11 -0.49
N ILE A 112 -1.80 -12.89 0.78
CA ILE A 112 -3.07 -12.26 1.16
C ILE A 112 -2.77 -10.85 1.63
N VAL A 113 -3.51 -9.89 1.10
CA VAL A 113 -3.50 -8.50 1.55
C VAL A 113 -4.89 -8.15 2.08
N ALA A 114 -4.98 -7.65 3.31
CA ALA A 114 -6.23 -7.22 3.91
C ALA A 114 -6.04 -5.91 4.68
N THR A 115 -7.12 -5.13 4.80
CA THR A 115 -7.11 -3.84 5.51
C THR A 115 -8.23 -3.76 6.54
N ARG A 116 -8.00 -3.03 7.63
CA ARG A 116 -9.04 -2.61 8.58
C ARG A 116 -8.73 -1.25 9.18
N SER A 117 -9.66 -0.70 9.96
CA SER A 117 -9.42 0.51 10.75
C SER A 117 -8.32 0.27 11.80
N LEU A 118 -7.64 1.32 12.27
CA LEU A 118 -6.59 1.16 13.30
C LEU A 118 -7.11 0.55 14.61
N THR A 119 -8.37 0.77 14.95
CA THR A 119 -9.00 0.25 16.17
C THR A 119 -9.56 -1.16 16.00
N GLY A 120 -9.90 -1.55 14.77
CA GLY A 120 -10.78 -2.69 14.55
C GLY A 120 -12.20 -2.45 15.07
N GLY A 121 -12.94 -3.53 15.26
CA GLY A 121 -14.24 -3.61 15.90
C GLY A 121 -14.19 -3.86 17.42
N ALA A 122 -15.31 -4.31 17.97
CA ALA A 122 -15.42 -4.56 19.41
C ALA A 122 -14.76 -5.89 19.79
N GLY A 123 -13.69 -5.83 20.57
CA GLY A 123 -12.89 -7.01 20.96
C GLY A 123 -11.54 -7.08 20.25
N ASP A 124 -11.35 -6.25 19.23
CA ASP A 124 -10.15 -6.24 18.40
C ASP A 124 -8.94 -5.62 19.09
N PHE A 125 -7.77 -6.07 18.67
CA PHE A 125 -6.50 -5.48 19.04
C PHE A 125 -6.24 -4.20 18.22
N ALA A 126 -6.20 -3.06 18.90
CA ALA A 126 -5.89 -1.79 18.27
C ALA A 126 -4.41 -1.72 17.82
N ILE A 127 -4.18 -1.37 16.56
CA ILE A 127 -2.85 -1.18 15.96
C ILE A 127 -2.68 0.33 15.68
N PRO A 128 -2.03 1.10 16.57
CA PRO A 128 -1.95 2.57 16.45
C PRO A 128 -1.10 3.00 15.25
N ASN A 129 -1.31 4.15 14.63
CA ASN A 129 -0.41 4.65 13.55
C ASN A 129 0.82 5.36 14.14
N SER A 130 1.85 4.62 14.55
CA SER A 130 3.04 5.16 15.23
C SER A 130 4.30 4.32 15.02
N ALA A 131 5.48 4.89 15.29
CA ALA A 131 6.71 4.13 15.40
C ALA A 131 6.71 3.37 16.72
N SER A 132 6.40 2.07 16.67
CA SER A 132 6.27 1.22 17.85
C SER A 132 6.63 -0.22 17.52
N THR A 133 6.89 -1.01 18.55
CA THR A 133 6.93 -2.47 18.43
C THR A 133 5.54 -3.06 18.65
N LEU A 134 5.28 -4.21 18.02
CA LEU A 134 4.07 -5.01 18.21
C LEU A 134 4.47 -6.48 18.30
N ASN A 135 4.12 -7.14 19.40
CA ASN A 135 4.33 -8.56 19.54
C ASN A 135 3.20 -9.33 18.88
N ILE A 136 3.57 -10.38 18.15
CA ILE A 136 2.64 -11.31 17.52
C ILE A 136 3.04 -12.74 17.86
N PHE A 137 2.04 -13.63 17.80
CA PHE A 137 2.24 -15.05 17.63
C PHE A 137 1.70 -15.48 16.27
N PHE A 138 2.22 -16.57 15.74
CA PHE A 138 1.85 -17.04 14.42
C PHE A 138 1.84 -18.55 14.36
N ALA A 139 1.07 -19.10 13.41
CA ALA A 139 1.08 -20.51 13.11
C ALA A 139 0.61 -20.78 11.68
N LYS A 140 1.00 -21.94 11.13
CA LYS A 140 0.37 -22.52 9.94
C LYS A 140 -0.06 -23.96 10.18
N GLY A 141 -1.06 -24.39 9.45
CA GLY A 141 -1.56 -25.77 9.48
C GLY A 141 -0.80 -26.73 8.57
N SER A 142 -1.34 -27.94 8.50
CA SER A 142 -1.01 -28.94 7.48
C SER A 142 -1.96 -28.93 6.28
N SER A 143 -3.06 -28.17 6.37
CA SER A 143 -4.05 -27.98 5.30
C SER A 143 -4.62 -26.56 5.39
N THR A 144 -5.43 -26.17 4.42
CA THR A 144 -6.16 -24.90 4.43
C THR A 144 -7.31 -24.87 5.45
N SER A 145 -7.74 -26.00 6.01
CA SER A 145 -8.69 -26.05 7.12
C SER A 145 -7.98 -25.79 8.46
N LEU A 146 -8.68 -25.19 9.43
CA LEU A 146 -8.12 -25.02 10.78
C LEU A 146 -7.91 -26.39 11.43
N THR A 147 -6.64 -26.75 11.57
CA THR A 147 -6.19 -27.97 12.23
C THR A 147 -5.09 -27.64 13.21
N TYR A 148 -4.66 -28.63 14.00
CA TYR A 148 -3.52 -28.45 14.89
C TYR A 148 -2.24 -28.14 14.10
N HIS A 149 -1.61 -26.99 14.34
CA HIS A 149 -0.37 -26.55 13.67
C HIS A 149 0.88 -27.36 14.05
N GLY A 150 0.82 -28.18 15.11
CA GLY A 150 1.99 -28.85 15.66
C GLY A 150 3.09 -27.84 16.03
N GLY A 151 4.30 -28.12 15.56
CA GLY A 151 5.48 -27.25 15.73
C GLY A 151 5.57 -26.08 14.77
N ASN A 152 4.66 -25.92 13.79
CA ASN A 152 4.68 -24.83 12.82
C ASN A 152 4.09 -23.53 13.42
N ARG A 153 4.69 -23.06 14.51
CA ARG A 153 4.26 -21.89 15.27
C ARG A 153 5.45 -21.11 15.82
N GLY A 154 5.21 -19.88 16.23
CA GLY A 154 6.23 -19.08 16.91
C GLY A 154 5.74 -17.72 17.34
N TYR A 155 6.70 -16.87 17.71
CA TYR A 155 6.51 -15.49 18.13
C TYR A 155 7.42 -14.59 17.33
N ALA A 156 6.99 -13.35 17.08
CA ALA A 156 7.81 -12.31 16.49
C ALA A 156 7.48 -10.95 17.09
N THR A 157 8.48 -10.07 17.13
CA THR A 157 8.30 -8.65 17.44
C THR A 157 8.41 -7.88 16.13
N LEU A 158 7.33 -7.22 15.74
CA LEU A 158 7.27 -6.38 14.56
C LEU A 158 7.67 -4.96 14.95
N THR A 159 8.75 -4.45 14.38
CA THR A 159 9.19 -3.07 14.62
C THR A 159 8.69 -2.17 13.50
N ARG A 160 7.80 -1.24 13.82
CA ARG A 160 7.31 -0.25 12.85
C ARG A 160 8.15 1.01 12.87
N SER A 161 8.60 1.41 11.70
CA SER A 161 9.37 2.63 11.47
C SER A 161 8.67 3.51 10.46
N ALA A 162 8.93 4.82 10.53
CA ALA A 162 8.34 5.77 9.60
C ALA A 162 8.70 5.38 8.16
N SER A 163 7.70 5.34 7.30
CA SER A 163 7.86 5.18 5.85
C SER A 163 7.42 6.47 5.18
N LEU A 164 8.29 7.04 4.35
CA LEU A 164 7.93 8.14 3.46
C LEU A 164 7.21 7.55 2.25
N GLY A 165 5.95 7.15 2.43
CA GLY A 165 5.07 6.84 1.33
C GLY A 165 4.59 8.14 0.71
N THR A 166 4.96 8.43 -0.54
CA THR A 166 4.09 9.27 -1.36
C THR A 166 2.84 8.44 -1.55
N THR A 167 1.68 8.93 -1.15
CA THR A 167 0.43 8.43 -1.72
C THR A 167 0.52 8.74 -3.21
N GLU A 168 1.02 7.79 -3.99
CA GLU A 168 0.66 7.65 -5.39
C GLU A 168 -0.84 7.43 -5.35
N THR A 169 -1.57 8.53 -5.27
CA THR A 169 -2.99 8.54 -5.50
C THR A 169 -3.06 8.24 -6.98
N VAL A 170 -3.06 6.95 -7.32
CA VAL A 170 -3.61 6.46 -8.56
C VAL A 170 -5.07 6.89 -8.50
N LYS A 171 -5.32 8.17 -8.85
CA LYS A 171 -6.62 8.62 -9.32
C LYS A 171 -6.78 7.92 -10.65
N GLU A 172 -7.12 6.63 -10.59
CA GLU A 172 -7.60 5.84 -11.71
C GLU A 172 -8.87 6.47 -12.34
N ASN A 173 -9.39 7.56 -11.76
CA ASN A 173 -10.53 8.32 -12.25
C ASN A 173 -10.22 9.62 -13.02
N ALA A 174 -8.95 10.02 -13.25
CA ALA A 174 -8.68 11.17 -14.12
C ALA A 174 -8.60 10.81 -15.61
N GLY A 175 -8.46 9.51 -15.93
CA GLY A 175 -8.61 9.01 -17.30
C GLY A 175 -7.60 9.56 -18.31
N ILE A 176 -6.44 10.01 -17.88
CA ILE A 176 -5.32 10.34 -18.77
C ILE A 176 -4.23 9.28 -18.60
N VAL A 177 -3.71 8.77 -19.71
CA VAL A 177 -2.65 7.76 -19.70
C VAL A 177 -1.51 8.26 -20.58
N LEU A 178 -0.30 8.35 -20.03
CA LEU A 178 0.93 8.65 -20.78
C LEU A 178 1.57 7.36 -21.28
N TYR A 179 1.88 7.28 -22.58
CA TYR A 179 2.62 6.15 -23.15
C TYR A 179 3.43 6.54 -24.40
N PRO A 180 4.58 5.89 -24.65
CA PRO A 180 5.26 4.96 -23.75
C PRO A 180 5.89 5.71 -22.56
N ASN A 181 6.05 5.00 -21.44
CA ASN A 181 6.79 5.45 -20.27
C ASN A 181 7.50 4.23 -19.68
N PRO A 182 8.84 4.08 -19.81
CA PRO A 182 9.80 5.09 -20.29
C PRO A 182 9.66 5.51 -21.77
N ALA A 183 10.01 6.76 -22.06
CA ALA A 183 9.95 7.35 -23.40
C ALA A 183 11.35 7.66 -23.94
N LYS A 184 11.54 7.51 -25.25
CA LYS A 184 12.80 7.85 -25.95
C LYS A 184 12.70 9.15 -26.74
N GLU A 185 11.69 9.23 -27.61
CA GLU A 185 11.54 10.35 -28.55
C GLU A 185 10.27 11.17 -28.31
N SER A 186 9.17 10.52 -27.96
CA SER A 186 7.89 11.18 -27.71
C SER A 186 7.05 10.40 -26.71
N VAL A 187 6.12 11.11 -26.08
CA VAL A 187 5.07 10.54 -25.25
C VAL A 187 3.70 10.95 -25.78
N THR A 188 2.74 10.04 -25.73
CA THR A 188 1.36 10.20 -26.20
C THR A 188 0.40 10.18 -25.02
N PHE A 189 -0.58 11.08 -25.05
CA PHE A 189 -1.68 11.14 -24.10
C PHE A 189 -2.87 10.36 -24.66
N LYS A 190 -3.32 9.32 -23.94
CA LYS A 190 -4.67 8.78 -24.13
C LYS A 190 -5.68 9.78 -23.54
N ASN A 191 -6.80 9.97 -24.23
CA ASN A 191 -7.87 10.88 -23.86
C ASN A 191 -7.44 12.36 -23.80
N VAL A 192 -6.61 12.78 -24.76
CA VAL A 192 -6.10 14.17 -24.84
C VAL A 192 -7.22 15.21 -24.97
N GLU A 193 -8.41 14.83 -25.42
CA GLU A 193 -9.58 15.70 -25.49
C GLU A 193 -9.98 16.30 -24.14
N LYS A 194 -9.57 15.69 -23.02
CA LYS A 194 -9.76 16.22 -21.67
C LYS A 194 -8.69 17.22 -21.25
N VAL A 195 -7.54 17.24 -21.93
CA VAL A 195 -6.39 18.11 -21.62
C VAL A 195 -6.67 19.53 -22.09
N LYS A 196 -6.39 20.49 -21.21
CA LYS A 196 -6.34 21.93 -21.50
C LYS A 196 -4.92 22.39 -21.77
N SER A 197 -3.97 21.99 -20.92
CA SER A 197 -2.56 22.37 -21.04
C SER A 197 -1.66 21.37 -20.32
N VAL A 198 -0.40 21.31 -20.75
CA VAL A 198 0.65 20.50 -20.12
C VAL A 198 1.85 21.39 -19.84
N VAL A 199 2.41 21.29 -18.65
CA VAL A 199 3.68 21.92 -18.27
C VAL A 199 4.64 20.84 -17.78
N ILE A 200 5.89 20.87 -18.24
CA ILE A 200 6.89 19.86 -17.90
C ILE A 200 7.94 20.47 -16.98
N TYR A 201 8.28 19.75 -15.92
CA TYR A 201 9.34 20.10 -14.99
C TYR A 201 10.38 18.98 -14.95
N ASP A 202 11.65 19.34 -14.77
CA ASP A 202 12.69 18.36 -14.42
C ASP A 202 12.61 17.96 -12.94
N ALA A 203 13.44 16.99 -12.54
CA ALA A 203 13.49 16.50 -11.17
C ALA A 203 13.83 17.56 -10.10
N THR A 204 14.36 18.73 -10.50
CA THR A 204 14.66 19.85 -9.60
C THR A 204 13.52 20.86 -9.50
N GLY A 205 12.41 20.63 -10.21
CA GLY A 205 11.26 21.55 -10.26
C GLY A 205 11.44 22.69 -11.27
N ARG A 206 12.48 22.67 -12.10
CA ARG A 206 12.68 23.69 -13.13
C ARG A 206 11.78 23.39 -14.33
N LYS A 207 10.99 24.40 -14.72
CA LYS A 207 10.09 24.34 -15.88
C LYS A 207 10.86 24.26 -17.20
N ILE A 208 10.45 23.35 -18.06
CA ILE A 208 10.96 23.18 -19.42
C ILE A 208 10.07 23.97 -20.38
N ASN A 209 10.62 25.03 -20.99
CA ASN A 209 9.81 26.01 -21.74
C ASN A 209 9.58 25.67 -23.23
N ASN A 210 10.27 24.65 -23.78
CA ASN A 210 10.28 24.38 -25.23
C ASN A 210 9.53 23.11 -25.63
N LEU A 211 8.68 22.58 -24.76
CA LEU A 211 7.89 21.38 -25.04
C LEU A 211 6.42 21.76 -25.18
N VAL A 212 5.86 21.47 -26.36
CA VAL A 212 4.49 21.79 -26.72
C VAL A 212 3.74 20.49 -26.97
N LEU A 213 2.47 20.46 -26.56
CA LEU A 213 1.55 19.39 -26.90
C LEU A 213 1.06 19.58 -28.34
N GLU A 214 1.49 18.68 -29.23
CA GLU A 214 1.11 18.64 -30.63
C GLU A 214 0.09 17.53 -30.85
N GLY A 215 -1.19 17.92 -30.92
CA GLY A 215 -2.30 16.96 -30.96
C GLY A 215 -2.35 16.15 -29.66
N SER A 216 -2.01 14.87 -29.72
CA SER A 216 -1.91 13.98 -28.56
C SER A 216 -0.49 13.69 -28.09
N LYS A 217 0.53 14.32 -28.68
CA LYS A 217 1.93 13.95 -28.49
C LYS A 217 2.78 15.11 -27.97
N ILE A 218 3.79 14.78 -27.18
CA ILE A 218 4.88 15.69 -26.82
C ILE A 218 6.18 15.05 -27.28
N ASN A 219 6.96 15.78 -28.07
CA ASN A 219 8.32 15.39 -28.41
C ASN A 219 9.22 15.60 -27.20
N VAL A 220 9.91 14.56 -26.75
CA VAL A 220 10.84 14.61 -25.61
C VAL A 220 12.26 14.24 -26.00
N ALA A 221 12.55 14.06 -27.29
CA ALA A 221 13.84 13.56 -27.78
C ALA A 221 15.04 14.42 -27.33
N SER A 222 14.83 15.74 -27.22
CA SER A 222 15.87 16.68 -26.79
C SER A 222 16.12 16.69 -25.28
N LEU A 223 15.29 16.00 -24.48
CA LEU A 223 15.48 15.89 -23.04
C LEU A 223 16.60 14.90 -22.73
N PRO A 224 17.53 15.25 -21.82
CA PRO A 224 18.44 14.28 -21.23
C PRO A 224 17.69 13.15 -20.53
N ALA A 225 18.28 11.96 -20.49
CA ALA A 225 17.78 10.84 -19.71
C ALA A 225 17.57 11.25 -18.24
N GLY A 226 16.44 10.89 -17.66
CA GLY A 226 16.08 11.35 -16.33
C GLY A 226 14.58 11.26 -16.02
N THR A 227 14.22 11.74 -14.82
CA THR A 227 12.83 11.82 -14.37
C THR A 227 12.30 13.23 -14.58
N TYR A 228 11.08 13.31 -15.12
CA TYR A 228 10.34 14.54 -15.36
C TYR A 228 8.92 14.41 -14.81
N TYR A 229 8.28 15.55 -14.54
CA TYR A 229 6.91 15.62 -14.05
C TYR A 229 6.08 16.51 -14.97
N LEU A 230 4.95 15.99 -15.43
CA LEU A 230 4.02 16.69 -16.30
C LEU A 230 2.81 17.13 -15.48
N GLU A 231 2.70 18.42 -15.26
CA GLU A 231 1.50 19.04 -14.70
C GLU A 231 0.49 19.21 -15.83
N VAL A 232 -0.63 18.49 -15.75
CA VAL A 232 -1.68 18.47 -16.74
C VAL A 232 -2.91 19.15 -16.16
N SER A 233 -3.31 20.27 -16.75
CA SER A 233 -4.57 20.93 -16.44
C SER A 233 -5.65 20.38 -17.35
N LEU A 234 -6.77 19.94 -16.78
CA LEU A 234 -7.93 19.42 -17.51
C LEU A 234 -8.93 20.54 -17.84
N LYS A 235 -9.78 20.29 -18.83
CA LYS A 235 -10.85 21.23 -19.25
C LYS A 235 -11.92 21.43 -18.18
N ASP A 236 -12.12 20.45 -17.29
CA ASP A 236 -13.04 20.55 -16.15
C ASP A 236 -12.49 21.39 -14.99
N GLY A 237 -11.26 21.90 -15.12
CA GLY A 237 -10.59 22.73 -14.11
C GLY A 237 -9.75 21.95 -13.10
N SER A 238 -9.78 20.62 -13.12
CA SER A 238 -8.90 19.80 -12.28
C SER A 238 -7.46 19.75 -12.82
N GLN A 239 -6.51 19.44 -11.94
CA GLN A 239 -5.10 19.27 -12.29
C GLN A 239 -4.60 17.89 -11.83
N LEU A 240 -3.71 17.28 -12.61
CA LEU A 240 -3.05 16.02 -12.31
C LEU A 240 -1.56 16.11 -12.66
N THR A 241 -0.74 15.30 -11.99
CA THR A 241 0.70 15.23 -12.23
C THR A 241 1.07 13.82 -12.67
N GLU A 242 1.70 13.71 -13.83
CA GLU A 242 2.16 12.43 -14.40
C GLU A 242 3.69 12.39 -14.40
N LYS A 243 4.25 11.29 -13.90
CA LYS A 243 5.70 11.06 -13.93
C LYS A 243 6.11 10.50 -15.29
N LEU A 244 7.12 11.11 -15.91
CA LEU A 244 7.75 10.62 -17.13
C LEU A 244 9.20 10.19 -16.86
N ILE A 245 9.56 9.01 -17.35
CA ILE A 245 10.93 8.51 -17.38
C ILE A 245 11.45 8.67 -18.81
N LYS A 246 12.48 9.48 -19.00
CA LYS A 246 13.18 9.66 -20.28
C LYS A 246 14.42 8.78 -20.33
N GLU A 247 14.56 7.99 -21.39
CA GLU A 247 15.76 7.20 -21.73
C GLU A 247 16.61 7.87 -22.80
#